data_AF-A0A6G0W7R9-F1
#
_entry.id   AF-A0A6G0W7R9-F1
#
_cell.length_a   1.000
_cell.length_b   1.000
_cell.length_c   1.000
_cell.angle_alpha   90.00
_cell.angle_beta   90.00
_cell.angle_gamma   90.00
#
_symmetry.space_group_name_H-M   'P 1'
#
loop_
_entity.id
_entity.type
_entity.pdbx_description
1 polymer ?
#
loop_
_entity_poly.entity_id
_entity_poly.type
_entity_poly.pdbx_seq_one_letter_code
_entity_poly.pdbx_strand_id
1 'polypeptide(L)'
;MQPASDVLRCLYSNKSCPNPRTTKKDGSLHRLCAYHQEKANNRQKQYLLKRKNMEERQAKQPAATTAAAAARPAVLREVITPAVLLEPIAFHDEEAKLSDHDVQMLAASMVPDEDEDDDFDSDH
;
A
#
# COMPACT_ATOMS: atom_id res chain seq x y z
N MET A 1 30.17 14.19 28.76
CA MET A 1 28.90 13.91 29.48
C MET A 1 27.76 14.00 28.49
N GLN A 2 27.20 12.87 28.04
CA GLN A 2 26.05 12.87 27.13
C GLN A 2 24.76 13.12 27.93
N PRO A 3 23.81 13.94 27.43
CA PRO A 3 22.60 14.27 28.17
C PRO A 3 21.66 13.06 28.23
N ALA A 4 21.46 12.52 29.44
CA ALA A 4 20.57 11.39 29.74
C ALA A 4 19.10 11.61 29.31
N SER A 5 18.73 12.82 28.92
CA SER A 5 17.35 13.20 28.59
C SER A 5 16.87 12.65 27.24
N ASP A 6 17.76 12.36 26.28
CA ASP A 6 17.39 11.72 25.01
C ASP A 6 17.24 10.19 25.11
N VAL A 7 17.73 9.59 26.19
CA VAL A 7 17.61 8.16 26.44
C VAL A 7 16.16 7.78 26.73
N LEU A 8 15.39 8.68 27.35
CA LEU A 8 14.01 8.44 27.77
C LEU A 8 12.96 8.92 26.76
N ARG A 9 13.33 9.80 25.82
CA ARG A 9 12.42 10.34 24.80
C ARG A 9 12.33 9.46 23.57
N CYS A 10 11.16 9.45 22.94
CA CYS A 10 10.89 8.71 21.70
C CYS A 10 11.84 9.11 20.56
N LEU A 11 12.50 8.12 19.95
CA LEU A 11 13.40 8.29 18.80
C LEU A 11 12.63 8.25 17.46
N TYR A 12 11.60 9.08 17.32
CA TYR A 12 10.90 9.18 16.03
C TYR A 12 11.74 10.01 15.06
N SER A 13 12.08 9.44 13.90
CA SER A 13 13.09 9.99 12.99
C SER A 13 12.69 11.30 12.30
N ASN A 14 11.40 11.46 12.00
CA ASN A 14 10.93 12.58 11.17
C ASN A 14 10.54 13.82 11.98
N LYS A 15 10.24 13.68 13.28
CA LYS A 15 9.84 14.76 14.17
C LYS A 15 10.28 14.46 15.59
N SER A 16 10.86 15.45 16.29
CA SER A 16 11.19 15.32 17.71
C SER A 16 9.90 15.08 18.50
N CYS A 17 9.88 13.98 19.26
CA CYS A 17 8.70 13.58 20.02
C CYS A 17 8.98 13.73 21.53
N PRO A 18 8.17 14.51 22.27
CA PRO A 18 8.38 14.71 23.70
C PRO A 18 7.95 13.50 24.54
N ASN A 19 7.17 12.57 23.97
CA ASN A 19 6.62 11.43 24.70
C ASN A 19 7.71 10.45 25.16
N PRO A 20 7.57 9.85 26.35
CA PRO A 20 8.52 8.87 26.86
C PRO A 20 8.46 7.55 26.08
N ARG A 21 9.59 6.84 26.03
CA ARG A 21 9.67 5.47 25.53
C ARG A 21 8.90 4.52 26.44
N THR A 22 8.20 3.55 25.87
CA THR A 22 7.56 2.51 26.66
C THR A 22 8.55 1.42 27.01
N THR A 23 8.28 0.66 28.06
CA THR A 23 9.05 -0.53 28.44
C THR A 23 8.45 -1.79 27.81
N LYS A 24 9.31 -2.68 27.32
CA LYS A 24 8.95 -4.05 26.94
C LYS A 24 8.68 -4.88 28.19
N LYS A 25 8.03 -6.03 28.02
CA LYS A 25 7.87 -7.06 29.07
C LYS A 25 9.21 -7.52 29.65
N ASP A 26 10.26 -7.51 28.82
CA ASP A 26 11.64 -7.87 29.20
C ASP A 26 12.38 -6.74 29.94
N GLY A 27 11.70 -5.65 30.31
CA GLY A 27 12.29 -4.48 30.98
C GLY A 27 13.07 -3.53 30.06
N SER A 28 13.37 -3.91 28.81
CA SER A 28 14.07 -3.06 27.84
C SER A 28 13.17 -1.95 27.28
N LEU A 29 13.70 -0.73 27.12
CA LEU A 29 12.96 0.38 26.51
C LEU A 29 12.77 0.18 25.00
N HIS A 30 11.55 0.39 24.53
CA HIS A 30 11.26 0.54 23.10
C HIS A 30 11.94 1.79 22.56
N ARG A 31 12.24 1.81 21.25
CA ARG A 31 12.77 3.01 20.58
C ARG A 31 11.73 4.13 20.47
N LEU A 32 10.45 3.78 20.39
CA LEU A 32 9.33 4.68 20.15
C LEU A 32 8.41 4.74 21.38
N CYS A 33 7.67 5.84 21.54
CA CYS A 33 6.58 5.94 22.52
C CYS A 33 5.35 5.10 22.12
N ALA A 34 4.40 4.95 23.05
CA ALA A 34 3.15 4.19 22.83
C ALA A 34 2.40 4.67 21.57
N TYR A 35 2.24 5.99 21.43
CA TYR A 35 1.56 6.61 20.29
C TYR A 35 2.19 6.23 18.94
N HIS A 36 3.52 6.28 18.83
CA HIS A 36 4.19 5.95 17.58
C HIS A 36 4.21 4.45 17.28
N GLN A 37 4.19 3.60 18.31
CA GLN A 37 4.01 2.16 18.13
C GLN A 37 2.62 1.83 17.60
N GLU A 38 1.58 2.44 18.17
CA GLU A 38 0.22 2.25 17.69
C GLU A 38 0.04 2.75 16.25
N LYS A 39 0.59 3.92 15.94
CA LYS A 39 0.55 4.48 14.57
C LYS A 39 1.24 3.57 13.56
N ALA A 40 2.38 2.98 13.91
CA ALA A 40 3.07 2.00 13.07
C ALA A 40 2.23 0.74 12.86
N ASN A 41 1.65 0.21 13.95
CA ASN A 41 0.75 -0.95 13.90
C ASN A 41 -0.48 -0.68 13.03
N ASN A 42 -1.05 0.53 13.10
CA ASN A 42 -2.18 0.91 12.29
C ASN A 42 -1.81 0.95 10.79
N ARG A 43 -0.69 1.56 10.42
CA ARG A 43 -0.21 1.54 9.02
C ARG A 43 0.03 0.11 8.52
N GLN A 44 0.62 -0.74 9.36
CA GLN A 44 0.83 -2.15 9.01
C GLN A 44 -0.50 -2.87 8.78
N LYS A 45 -1.50 -2.68 9.65
CA LYS A 45 -2.85 -3.24 9.46
C LYS A 45 -3.49 -2.76 8.15
N GLN A 46 -3.39 -1.47 7.85
CA GLN A 46 -3.90 -0.91 6.59
C GLN A 46 -3.21 -1.52 5.36
N TYR A 47 -1.89 -1.67 5.41
CA TYR A 47 -1.15 -2.31 4.32
C TYR A 47 -1.60 -3.76 4.10
N LEU A 48 -1.74 -4.54 5.18
CA LEU A 48 -2.23 -5.92 5.11
C LEU A 48 -3.65 -5.99 4.56
N LEU A 49 -4.54 -5.07 4.96
CA LEU A 49 -5.91 -5.00 4.45
C LEU A 49 -5.94 -4.69 2.95
N LYS A 50 -5.15 -3.70 2.51
CA LYS A 50 -5.02 -3.35 1.08
C LYS A 50 -4.48 -4.53 0.27
N ARG A 51 -3.47 -5.24 0.79
CA ARG A 51 -2.90 -6.40 0.12
C ARG A 51 -3.91 -7.53 -0.04
N LYS A 52 -4.66 -7.86 1.01
CA LYS A 52 -5.75 -8.86 0.97
C LYS A 52 -6.82 -8.50 -0.06
N ASN A 53 -7.26 -7.24 -0.09
CA ASN A 53 -8.26 -6.80 -1.06
C ASN A 53 -7.73 -6.89 -2.51
N MET A 54 -6.45 -6.58 -2.74
CA MET A 54 -5.85 -6.80 -4.07
C MET A 54 -5.76 -8.28 -4.45
N GLU A 55 -5.37 -9.15 -3.52
CA GLU A 55 -5.34 -10.61 -3.73
C GLU A 55 -6.75 -11.15 -4.06
N GLU A 56 -7.80 -10.70 -3.35
CA GLU A 56 -9.19 -11.08 -3.61
C GLU A 56 -9.70 -10.57 -4.97
N ARG A 57 -9.33 -9.35 -5.35
CA ARG A 57 -9.68 -8.78 -6.68
C ARG A 57 -8.98 -9.52 -7.80
N GLN A 58 -7.71 -9.91 -7.62
CA GLN A 58 -6.98 -10.71 -8.60
C GLN A 58 -7.55 -12.13 -8.73
N ALA A 59 -7.97 -12.75 -7.61
CA ALA A 59 -8.59 -14.07 -7.63
C ALA A 59 -9.95 -14.12 -8.36
N LYS A 60 -10.67 -12.98 -8.44
CA LYS A 60 -11.94 -12.86 -9.18
C LYS A 60 -11.78 -12.42 -10.64
N GLN A 61 -10.57 -12.06 -11.07
CA GLN A 61 -10.29 -11.84 -12.49
C GLN A 61 -10.02 -13.19 -13.16
N PRO A 62 -10.64 -13.51 -14.31
CA PRO A 62 -10.30 -14.72 -15.05
C PRO A 62 -8.82 -14.62 -15.44
N ALA A 63 -8.04 -15.58 -14.95
CA ALA A 63 -6.59 -15.62 -15.12
C ALA A 63 -6.22 -15.64 -16.61
N ALA A 64 -5.71 -14.51 -17.12
CA ALA A 64 -4.84 -14.54 -18.28
C ALA A 64 -3.53 -15.23 -17.82
N THR A 65 -3.28 -16.38 -18.42
CA THR A 65 -2.19 -17.30 -18.14
C THR A 65 -0.82 -16.63 -18.14
N THR A 66 -0.04 -16.80 -17.08
CA THR A 66 1.27 -17.47 -17.12
C THR A 66 1.68 -17.86 -15.71
N ALA A 67 1.94 -19.16 -15.54
CA ALA A 67 2.34 -19.78 -14.29
C ALA A 67 3.87 -19.89 -14.21
N ALA A 68 4.44 -19.57 -13.05
CA ALA A 68 5.65 -20.22 -12.55
C ALA A 68 5.64 -20.24 -11.01
N ALA A 69 5.46 -21.46 -10.49
CA ALA A 69 5.31 -21.87 -9.09
C ALA A 69 6.55 -21.56 -8.22
N ALA A 70 6.38 -20.98 -7.02
CA ALA A 70 6.26 -21.65 -5.71
C ALA A 70 7.54 -22.29 -5.15
N ALA A 71 8.08 -21.72 -4.06
CA ALA A 71 8.51 -22.41 -2.83
C ALA A 71 9.17 -21.42 -1.86
N ARG A 72 8.74 -21.41 -0.60
CA ARG A 72 9.43 -20.71 0.50
C ARG A 72 10.43 -21.67 1.14
N PRO A 73 11.64 -21.23 1.48
CA PRO A 73 12.27 -21.68 2.71
C PRO A 73 12.52 -20.51 3.67
N ALA A 74 12.39 -20.83 4.95
CA ALA A 74 12.70 -19.97 6.07
C ALA A 74 14.22 -19.77 6.20
N VAL A 75 14.60 -18.53 6.52
CA VAL A 75 15.84 -18.07 7.19
C VAL A 75 17.15 -18.81 6.94
N LEU A 76 18.10 -18.13 6.29
CA LEU A 76 19.46 -18.01 6.82
C LEU A 76 20.01 -16.63 6.45
N ARG A 77 20.41 -15.90 7.47
CA ARG A 77 21.01 -14.58 7.42
C ARG A 77 22.45 -14.76 6.98
N GLU A 78 22.73 -14.53 5.70
CA GLU A 78 24.11 -14.30 5.24
C GLU A 78 24.22 -12.99 4.49
N VAL A 79 25.20 -12.22 4.95
CA VAL A 79 25.57 -10.89 4.50
C VAL A 79 26.26 -11.05 3.15
N ILE A 80 25.66 -10.57 2.06
CA ILE A 80 26.34 -10.46 0.77
C ILE A 80 25.99 -9.12 0.13
N THR A 81 27.05 -8.43 -0.29
CA THR A 81 27.14 -7.09 -0.87
C THR A 81 26.19 -6.84 -2.05
N PRO A 82 25.62 -5.63 -2.21
CA PRO A 82 24.79 -5.32 -3.36
C PRO A 82 25.67 -5.02 -4.59
N ALA A 83 25.85 -6.02 -5.44
CA ALA A 83 26.22 -5.83 -6.84
C ALA A 83 25.10 -6.37 -7.76
N VAL A 84 23.84 -6.18 -7.37
CA VAL A 84 22.71 -6.38 -8.28
C VAL A 84 22.46 -5.04 -8.96
N LEU A 85 22.98 -4.90 -10.18
CA LEU A 85 22.60 -3.87 -11.14
C LEU A 85 21.14 -4.12 -11.52
N LEU A 86 20.19 -3.69 -10.68
CA LEU A 86 18.83 -3.49 -11.14
C LEU A 86 18.88 -2.31 -12.11
N GLU A 87 18.67 -2.59 -13.40
CA GLU A 87 18.52 -1.54 -14.38
C GLU A 87 17.34 -0.62 -13.99
N PRO A 88 17.51 0.72 -14.02
CA PRO A 88 16.43 1.65 -13.78
C PRO A 88 15.29 1.43 -14.77
N ILE A 89 14.03 1.54 -14.30
CA ILE A 89 12.86 1.54 -15.18
C ILE A 89 12.98 2.75 -16.10
N ALA A 90 13.33 2.52 -17.37
CA ALA A 90 13.30 3.56 -18.38
C ALA A 90 11.84 4.01 -18.53
N PHE A 91 11.58 5.30 -18.28
CA PHE A 91 10.38 5.95 -18.79
C PHE A 91 10.51 5.92 -20.32
N HIS A 92 10.03 4.87 -20.95
CA HIS A 92 9.90 4.86 -22.40
C HIS A 92 8.77 5.82 -22.75
N ASP A 93 9.08 6.85 -23.54
CA ASP A 93 8.11 7.78 -24.18
C ASP A 93 7.24 7.08 -25.24
N GLU A 94 7.09 5.75 -25.15
CA GLU A 94 6.17 5.00 -25.99
C GLU A 94 4.77 5.25 -25.45
N GLU A 95 4.16 6.29 -26.01
CA GLU A 95 2.76 6.65 -25.84
C GLU A 95 1.92 5.38 -25.93
N ALA A 96 1.40 4.93 -24.79
CA ALA A 96 0.59 3.72 -24.70
C ALA A 96 -0.70 3.94 -25.51
N LYS A 97 -0.67 3.60 -26.79
CA LYS A 97 -1.82 3.68 -27.70
C LYS A 97 -2.82 2.62 -27.25
N LEU A 98 -3.89 3.04 -26.58
CA LEU A 98 -5.03 2.17 -26.32
C LEU A 98 -5.50 1.57 -27.65
N SER A 99 -5.83 0.28 -27.64
CA SER A 99 -6.39 -0.36 -28.82
C SER A 99 -7.82 0.12 -29.04
N ASP A 100 -8.28 0.10 -30.29
CA ASP A 100 -9.65 0.48 -30.67
C ASP A 100 -10.71 -0.35 -29.89
N HIS A 101 -10.36 -1.59 -29.57
CA HIS A 101 -11.17 -2.47 -28.72
C HIS A 101 -11.32 -1.93 -27.29
N ASP A 102 -10.26 -1.37 -26.70
CA ASP A 102 -10.32 -0.81 -25.35
C ASP A 102 -11.21 0.43 -25.30
N VAL A 103 -11.17 1.24 -26.37
CA VAL A 103 -12.05 2.41 -26.54
C VAL A 103 -13.51 1.96 -26.67
N GLN A 104 -13.77 0.93 -27.47
CA GLN A 104 -15.11 0.35 -27.66
C GLN A 104 -15.69 -0.19 -26.34
N MET A 105 -14.86 -0.88 -25.54
CA MET A 105 -15.28 -1.43 -24.23
C MET A 105 -15.64 -0.32 -23.24
N LEU A 106 -14.93 0.80 -23.24
CA LEU A 106 -15.22 1.95 -22.38
C LEU A 106 -16.51 2.66 -22.80
N ALA A 107 -16.72 2.87 -24.10
CA ALA A 107 -17.92 3.50 -24.63
C ALA A 107 -19.19 2.68 -24.30
N ALA A 108 -19.12 1.35 -24.39
CA ALA A 108 -20.24 0.48 -24.04
C ALA A 108 -20.58 0.48 -22.53
N SER A 109 -19.65 0.90 -21.67
CA SER A 109 -19.89 1.04 -20.24
C SER A 109 -20.55 2.36 -19.84
N MET A 110 -20.57 3.34 -20.75
CA MET A 110 -21.28 4.59 -20.57
C MET A 110 -22.75 4.35 -20.89
N VAL A 111 -23.58 4.22 -19.86
CA VAL A 111 -25.04 4.21 -19.99
C VAL A 111 -25.47 5.64 -20.30
N PRO A 112 -26.19 5.93 -21.39
CA PRO A 112 -26.81 7.22 -21.54
C PRO A 112 -27.82 7.39 -20.40
N ASP A 113 -27.59 8.39 -19.55
CA ASP A 113 -28.63 8.90 -18.67
C ASP A 113 -29.70 9.51 -19.60
N GLU A 114 -30.64 8.68 -20.03
CA GLU A 114 -31.91 9.13 -20.60
C GLU A 114 -32.68 9.69 -19.41
N ASP A 115 -32.45 10.97 -19.11
CA ASP A 115 -33.35 11.75 -18.27
C ASP A 115 -34.71 11.72 -18.99
N GLU A 116 -35.57 10.79 -18.56
CA GLU A 116 -36.99 10.78 -18.89
C GLU A 116 -37.56 12.09 -18.37
N ASP A 117 -37.75 13.06 -19.26
CA ASP A 117 -38.58 14.23 -19.03
C ASP A 117 -40.00 13.72 -18.71
N ASP A 118 -40.27 13.48 -17.43
CA ASP A 118 -41.62 13.29 -16.91
C ASP A 118 -42.38 14.61 -17.09
N ASP A 119 -42.97 14.79 -18.27
CA ASP A 119 -44.10 15.68 -18.52
C ASP A 119 -45.26 15.25 -17.58
N PHE A 120 -45.23 15.67 -16.31
CA PHE A 120 -46.38 15.53 -15.43
C PHE A 120 -47.38 16.63 -15.74
N ASP A 121 -48.35 16.23 -16.56
CA ASP A 121 -49.53 16.94 -17.01
C ASP A 121 -50.16 17.85 -15.94
N SER A 122 -50.47 19.06 -16.40
CA SER A 122 -51.30 20.06 -15.75
C SER A 122 -52.77 19.64 -15.80
N ASP A 123 -53.38 19.18 -14.68
CA ASP A 123 -54.80 19.45 -14.35
C ASP A 123 -55.26 18.80 -13.02
N HIS A 124 -55.41 19.61 -11.95
CA HIS A 124 -56.52 19.65 -10.96
C HIS A 124 -56.09 20.50 -9.75
#